data_AF-A0A4Y2L5D3-F1
#
_entry.id   AF-A0A4Y2L5D3-F1
#
_cell.length_a   1.000
_cell.length_b   1.000
_cell.length_c   1.000
_cell.angle_alpha   90.00
_cell.angle_beta   90.00
_cell.angle_gamma   90.00
#
_symmetry.space_group_name_H-M   'P 1'
#
loop_
_entity.id
_entity.type
_entity.pdbx_description
1 polymer ?
#
loop_
_entity_poly.entity_id
_entity_poly.type
_entity_poly.pdbx_seq_one_letter_code
_entity_poly.pdbx_strand_id
1 'polypeptide(L)'
;MLPLKLQHPFGAILAKPSGVGKSYFLKLLLTSRAQLIEPAIEKVIWFYGIYEPLYDEIPEVTFVEGFPCDYKSYVGGRTLFVIDDLIAECGNYKESPL
;
A
#
# COMPACT_ATOMS: atom_id res chain seq x y z
N MET A 1 11.14 11.94 -20.20
CA MET A 1 10.99 12.34 -18.78
C MET A 1 9.51 12.47 -18.50
N LEU A 2 8.95 11.67 -17.59
CA LEU A 2 7.56 11.88 -17.16
C LEU A 2 7.52 13.21 -16.39
N PRO A 3 6.64 14.17 -16.74
CA PRO A 3 6.69 15.53 -16.22
C PRO A 3 6.27 15.67 -14.75
N LEU A 4 5.90 14.58 -14.07
CA LEU A 4 5.45 14.60 -12.68
C LEU A 4 6.04 13.41 -11.92
N LYS A 5 6.87 13.70 -10.91
CA LYS A 5 7.29 12.75 -9.88
C LYS A 5 6.58 13.08 -8.57
N LEU A 6 6.05 12.07 -7.88
CA LEU A 6 5.51 12.22 -6.54
C LEU A 6 6.68 12.50 -5.57
N GLN A 7 6.58 13.58 -4.80
CA GLN A 7 7.62 13.92 -3.82
C GLN A 7 7.36 13.17 -2.52
N HIS A 8 8.30 12.33 -2.09
CA HIS A 8 8.23 11.67 -0.80
C HIS A 8 8.68 12.61 0.33
N PRO A 9 7.95 12.67 1.46
CA PRO A 9 6.71 11.95 1.75
C PRO A 9 5.48 12.56 1.06
N PHE A 10 4.52 11.71 0.65
CA PHE A 10 3.22 12.12 0.13
C PHE A 10 2.09 11.23 0.67
N GLY A 11 0.86 11.74 0.61
CA GLY A 11 -0.36 10.96 0.75
C GLY A 11 -1.12 10.93 -0.58
N ALA A 12 -1.70 9.79 -0.93
CA ALA A 12 -2.50 9.62 -2.14
C ALA A 12 -3.72 8.73 -1.85
N ILE A 13 -4.84 9.02 -2.53
CA ILE A 13 -6.06 8.22 -2.46
C ILE A 13 -6.37 7.72 -3.87
N LEU A 14 -6.39 6.40 -4.04
CA LEU A 14 -6.81 5.75 -5.29
C LEU A 14 -8.29 5.32 -5.19
N ALA A 15 -9.19 6.27 -5.42
CA ALA A 15 -10.63 6.01 -5.40
C ALA A 15 -11.12 5.45 -6.74
N LYS A 16 -11.88 4.34 -6.69
CA LYS A 16 -12.41 3.59 -7.84
C LYS A 16 -13.43 2.55 -7.34
N PRO A 17 -14.43 2.14 -8.13
CA PRO A 17 -15.27 0.99 -7.81
C PRO A 17 -14.48 -0.32 -7.71
N SER A 18 -15.04 -1.33 -7.04
CA SER A 18 -14.48 -2.69 -6.98
C SER A 18 -14.49 -3.37 -8.36
N GLY A 19 -13.58 -4.32 -8.58
CA GLY A 19 -13.51 -5.10 -9.82
C GLY A 19 -12.97 -4.34 -11.04
N VAL A 20 -12.60 -3.07 -10.89
CA VAL A 20 -12.00 -2.28 -11.96
C VAL A 20 -10.54 -2.09 -11.55
N GLY A 21 -9.58 -2.75 -12.20
CA GLY A 21 -8.18 -2.98 -11.76
C GLY A 21 -7.42 -1.86 -11.01
N LYS A 22 -7.67 -1.71 -9.71
CA LYS A 22 -6.87 -0.86 -8.79
C LYS A 22 -5.52 -1.53 -8.52
N SER A 23 -5.56 -2.80 -8.19
CA SER A 23 -4.40 -3.64 -7.90
C SER A 23 -3.40 -3.63 -9.06
N TYR A 24 -3.90 -3.66 -10.30
CA TYR A 24 -3.06 -3.53 -11.50
C TYR A 24 -2.38 -2.15 -11.63
N PHE A 25 -3.12 -1.08 -11.34
CA PHE A 25 -2.53 0.26 -11.32
C PHE A 25 -1.47 0.39 -10.22
N LEU A 26 -1.74 -0.14 -9.04
CA LEU A 26 -0.77 -0.17 -7.93
C LEU A 26 0.46 -1.01 -8.31
N LYS A 27 0.30 -2.16 -8.95
CA LYS A 27 1.42 -2.94 -9.51
C LYS A 27 2.28 -2.10 -10.45
N LEU A 28 1.68 -1.34 -11.37
CA LEU A 28 2.42 -0.46 -12.28
C LEU A 28 3.17 0.63 -11.51
N LEU A 29 2.49 1.32 -10.57
CA LEU A 29 3.09 2.35 -9.74
C LEU A 29 4.28 1.81 -8.93
N LEU A 30 4.13 0.65 -8.29
CA LEU A 30 5.15 0.04 -7.44
C LEU A 30 6.32 -0.52 -8.26
N THR A 31 6.06 -1.09 -9.44
CA THR A 31 7.11 -1.56 -10.35
C THR A 31 7.92 -0.39 -10.94
N SER A 32 7.26 0.76 -11.19
CA SER A 32 7.91 1.96 -11.74
C SER A 32 8.28 3.01 -10.68
N ARG A 33 8.25 2.65 -9.38
CA ARG A 33 8.36 3.61 -8.27
C ARG A 33 9.65 4.43 -8.28
N ALA A 34 10.77 3.84 -8.69
CA ALA A 34 12.06 4.53 -8.77
C ALA A 34 12.09 5.65 -9.82
N GLN A 35 11.20 5.59 -10.83
CA GLN A 35 11.07 6.64 -11.84
C GLN A 35 9.94 7.64 -11.50
N LEU A 36 8.94 7.20 -10.74
CA LEU A 36 7.72 7.97 -10.45
C LEU A 36 7.73 8.69 -9.10
N ILE A 37 8.60 8.28 -8.17
CA ILE A 37 8.65 8.81 -6.80
C ILE A 37 10.08 9.27 -6.48
N GLU A 38 10.21 10.46 -5.89
CA GLU A 38 11.49 11.05 -5.50
C GLU A 38 11.42 11.60 -4.06
N PRO A 39 12.38 11.31 -3.18
CA PRO A 39 13.45 10.32 -3.31
C PRO A 39 12.93 8.89 -3.44
N ALA A 40 13.73 8.01 -4.06
CA ALA A 40 13.36 6.61 -4.32
C ALA A 40 12.95 5.87 -3.04
N ILE A 41 11.82 5.17 -3.09
CA ILE A 41 11.27 4.37 -1.99
C ILE A 41 12.14 3.14 -1.74
N GLU A 42 12.51 2.93 -0.47
CA GLU A 42 13.35 1.81 -0.04
C GLU A 42 12.53 0.58 0.34
N LYS A 43 11.33 0.80 0.88
CA LYS A 43 10.47 -0.25 1.42
C LYS A 43 9.02 0.01 1.09
N VAL A 44 8.30 -1.05 0.73
CA VAL A 44 6.84 -1.00 0.54
C VAL A 44 6.19 -2.01 1.48
N ILE A 45 5.24 -1.53 2.27
CA ILE A 45 4.39 -2.38 3.10
C ILE A 45 2.96 -2.24 2.57
N TRP A 46 2.36 -3.35 2.18
CA TRP A 46 1.00 -3.38 1.66
C TRP A 46 0.10 -4.15 2.61
N PHE A 47 -0.80 -3.41 3.26
CA PHE A 47 -1.85 -3.94 4.11
C PHE A 47 -3.09 -4.25 3.27
N TYR A 48 -3.58 -5.49 3.33
CA TYR A 48 -4.68 -5.99 2.50
C TYR A 48 -5.70 -6.75 3.36
N GLY A 49 -6.99 -6.71 2.98
CA GLY A 49 -8.03 -7.49 3.65
C GLY A 49 -8.25 -8.88 3.05
N ILE A 50 -8.12 -9.02 1.73
CA ILE A 50 -8.27 -10.31 1.03
C ILE A 50 -7.06 -10.50 0.11
N TYR A 51 -6.44 -11.67 0.17
CA TYR A 51 -5.32 -12.02 -0.69
C TYR A 51 -5.76 -12.05 -2.18
N GLU A 52 -4.97 -11.41 -3.05
CA GLU A 52 -5.11 -11.49 -4.49
C GLU A 52 -3.88 -12.19 -5.11
N PRO A 53 -4.06 -13.14 -6.06
CA PRO A 53 -2.94 -13.80 -6.74
C PRO A 53 -1.94 -12.85 -7.41
N LEU A 54 -2.37 -11.62 -7.74
CA LEU A 54 -1.50 -10.58 -8.29
C LEU A 54 -0.32 -10.23 -7.37
N TYR A 55 -0.48 -10.40 -6.05
CA TYR A 55 0.51 -10.02 -5.05
C TYR A 55 1.83 -10.78 -5.24
N ASP A 56 1.75 -12.05 -5.66
CA ASP A 56 2.92 -12.89 -5.96
C ASP A 56 3.75 -12.36 -7.13
N GLU A 57 3.17 -11.50 -7.98
CA GLU A 57 3.82 -10.92 -9.15
C GLU A 57 4.49 -9.57 -8.86
N ILE A 58 4.41 -9.06 -7.62
CA ILE A 58 4.96 -7.76 -7.24
C ILE A 58 6.17 -7.98 -6.33
N PRO A 59 7.40 -7.94 -6.87
CA PRO A 59 8.60 -8.16 -6.07
C PRO A 59 8.85 -6.99 -5.10
N GLU A 60 9.59 -7.28 -4.02
CA GLU A 60 10.07 -6.27 -3.07
C GLU A 60 8.95 -5.50 -2.33
N VAL A 61 7.81 -6.16 -2.14
CA VAL A 61 6.69 -5.69 -1.31
C VAL A 61 6.50 -6.65 -0.14
N THR A 62 6.37 -6.10 1.06
CA THR A 62 5.93 -6.88 2.23
C THR A 62 4.42 -6.79 2.32
N PHE A 63 3.74 -7.89 2.01
CA PHE A 63 2.29 -8.01 2.16
C PHE A 63 1.95 -8.42 3.59
N VAL A 64 1.00 -7.72 4.20
CA VAL A 64 0.53 -7.94 5.56
C VAL A 64 -0.98 -7.99 5.54
N GLU A 65 -1.56 -9.10 5.98
CA GLU A 65 -3.01 -9.23 6.09
C GLU A 65 -3.53 -8.40 7.27
N GLY A 66 -4.61 -7.66 7.04
CA GLY A 66 -5.35 -6.92 8.04
C GLY A 66 -4.88 -5.48 8.27
N PHE A 67 -5.60 -4.80 9.17
CA PHE A 67 -5.39 -3.38 9.47
C PHE A 67 -4.01 -3.09 10.11
N PRO A 68 -3.33 -1.98 9.74
CA PRO A 68 -1.98 -1.63 10.22
C PRO A 68 -1.90 -1.16 11.68
N CYS A 69 -2.35 -1.98 12.62
CA CYS A 69 -2.42 -1.65 14.06
C CYS A 69 -1.03 -1.41 14.66
N ASP A 70 -0.02 -2.18 14.21
CA ASP A 70 1.38 -2.02 14.59
C ASP A 70 2.23 -1.43 13.45
N TYR A 71 1.72 -0.45 12.69
CA TYR A 71 2.47 0.16 11.59
C TYR A 71 3.84 0.72 12.02
N LYS A 72 3.99 1.07 13.30
CA LYS A 72 5.20 1.63 13.89
C LYS A 72 6.39 0.67 13.82
N SER A 73 6.19 -0.63 13.92
CA SER A 73 7.27 -1.62 13.79
C SER A 73 7.85 -1.68 12.36
N TYR A 74 7.10 -1.18 11.38
CA TYR A 74 7.54 -1.10 9.99
C TYR A 74 8.20 0.23 9.63
N VAL A 75 8.10 1.25 10.50
CA VAL A 75 8.63 2.58 10.27
C VAL A 75 10.16 2.55 10.22
N GLY A 76 10.73 3.15 9.18
CA GLY A 76 12.16 3.30 8.98
C GLY A 76 12.49 3.56 7.52
N GLY A 77 13.48 4.40 7.25
CA GLY A 77 13.85 4.77 5.88
C GLY A 77 12.71 5.42 5.10
N ARG A 78 12.81 5.38 3.76
CA ARG A 78 11.76 5.88 2.86
C ARG A 78 10.74 4.77 2.58
N THR A 79 9.84 4.57 3.54
CA THR A 79 8.79 3.55 3.49
C THR A 79 7.50 4.11 2.86
N LEU A 80 6.92 3.36 1.91
CA LEU A 80 5.59 3.59 1.36
C LEU A 80 4.60 2.58 1.96
N PHE A 81 3.55 3.09 2.58
CA PHE A 81 2.44 2.28 3.07
C PHE A 81 1.31 2.27 2.03
N VAL A 82 0.85 1.07 1.66
CA VAL A 82 -0.36 0.85 0.86
C VAL A 82 -1.41 0.25 1.78
N ILE A 83 -2.60 0.83 1.78
CA ILE A 83 -3.75 0.37 2.58
C ILE A 83 -4.88 0.10 1.58
N ASP A 84 -5.19 -1.17 1.34
CA ASP A 84 -6.13 -1.57 0.28
C ASP A 84 -7.32 -2.36 0.83
N ASP A 85 -8.51 -1.85 0.55
CA ASP A 85 -9.82 -2.43 0.90
C ASP A 85 -10.00 -2.90 2.36
N LEU A 86 -9.42 -2.16 3.31
CA LEU A 86 -9.49 -2.48 4.75
C LEU A 86 -10.64 -1.80 5.50
N ILE A 87 -11.51 -1.07 4.80
CA ILE A 87 -12.63 -0.33 5.44
C ILE A 87 -13.63 -1.29 6.10
N ALA A 88 -13.85 -2.47 5.51
CA ALA A 88 -14.73 -3.48 6.09
C ALA A 88 -14.21 -4.02 7.44
N GLU A 89 -12.90 -4.03 7.65
CA GLU A 89 -12.29 -4.53 8.89
C GLU A 89 -12.40 -3.53 10.05
N CYS A 90 -12.52 -2.24 9.76
CA CYS A 90 -12.70 -1.20 10.78
C CYS A 90 -14.03 -1.31 11.55
N GLY A 91 -15.03 -1.99 10.99
CA GLY A 91 -16.38 -2.10 11.59
C GLY A 91 -16.51 -3.11 12.73
N ASN A 92 -15.52 -3.99 12.93
CA ASN A 92 -15.62 -5.14 13.85
C ASN A 92 -14.62 -5.11 15.02
N TYR A 93 -13.89 -4.01 15.25
CA TYR A 93 -13.07 -3.87 16.45
C TYR A 93 -13.96 -3.70 17.69
N LYS A 94 -14.35 -4.81 18.32
CA LYS A 94 -14.77 -4.81 19.72
C LYS A 94 -13.53 -4.59 20.55
N GLU A 95 -13.47 -3.51 21.32
CA GLU A 95 -12.46 -3.37 22.37
C GLU A 95 -12.43 -4.66 23.19
N SER A 96 -11.25 -5.25 23.35
CA SER A 96 -11.06 -6.33 24.32
C SER A 96 -11.36 -5.76 25.70
N PRO A 97 -12.28 -6.34 26.50
CA PRO A 97 -12.52 -5.86 27.85
C PRO A 97 -11.23 -6.06 28.65
N LEU A 98 -10.72 -4.95 29.21
CA LEU A 98 -9.74 -4.97 30.30
C LEU A 98 -10.38 -5.53 31.57
#